data_AF-C0B5Q5-F1
#
_entry.id   AF-C0B5Q5-F1
#
_cell.length_a   1.000
_cell.length_b   1.000
_cell.length_c   1.000
_cell.angle_alpha   90.00
_cell.angle_beta   90.00
_cell.angle_gamma   90.00
#
_symmetry.space_group_name_H-M   'P 1'
#
loop_
_entity.id
_entity.type
_entity.pdbx_description
1 polymer ?
#
loop_
_entity_poly.entity_id
_entity_poly.type
_entity_poly.pdbx_seq_one_letter_code
_entity_poly.pdbx_strand_id
1 'polypeptide(L)'
;MRKKYQESAKIFTTAYSWFVREMEKYVKKPDGAEYPYWAFREAYNVDQSMGGNFLTLEVPLDEVLLFDMYDWNKILCLKYIGEDEKDEKQFQEQLEMYGIREMDAVLSNFYPLQKQQILKSWQRLTRYHEELVHGNTELVRDVQAGLWRIKKEWIR
;
A
#
# COMPACT_ATOMS: atom_id res chain seq x y z
N MET A 1 28.20 1.34 4.15
CA MET A 1 26.99 0.64 3.65
C MET A 1 25.96 0.27 4.73
N ARG A 2 26.33 -0.18 5.95
CA ARG A 2 25.35 -0.65 6.98
C ARG A 2 24.25 0.33 7.43
N LYS A 3 24.51 1.65 7.51
CA LYS A 3 23.50 2.64 7.95
C LYS A 3 22.34 2.82 6.96
N LYS A 4 22.62 2.81 5.65
CA LYS A 4 21.61 3.02 4.59
C LYS A 4 20.54 1.92 4.59
N TYR A 5 20.94 0.68 4.87
CA TYR A 5 20.02 -0.46 4.98
C TYR A 5 19.16 -0.46 6.25
N GLN A 6 19.64 0.13 7.36
CA GLN A 6 18.84 0.24 8.59
C GLN A 6 17.68 1.22 8.46
N GLU A 7 17.88 2.34 7.76
CA GLU A 7 16.80 3.30 7.48
C GLU A 7 15.78 2.72 6.51
N SER A 8 16.23 2.08 5.43
CA SER A 8 15.34 1.36 4.50
C SER A 8 14.54 0.26 5.20
N ALA A 9 15.16 -0.51 6.10
CA ALA A 9 14.46 -1.54 6.86
C ALA A 9 13.32 -0.96 7.70
N LYS A 10 13.54 0.16 8.41
CA LYS A 10 12.48 0.80 9.21
C LYS A 10 11.32 1.31 8.36
N ILE A 11 11.60 1.84 7.17
CA ILE A 11 10.57 2.29 6.22
C ILE A 11 9.68 1.11 5.82
N PHE A 12 10.28 0.03 5.30
CA PHE A 12 9.53 -1.15 4.88
C PHE A 12 8.79 -1.80 6.04
N THR A 13 9.44 -1.98 7.20
CA THR A 13 8.76 -2.56 8.37
C THR A 13 7.57 -1.70 8.81
N THR A 14 7.67 -0.36 8.77
CA THR A 14 6.55 0.51 9.15
C THR A 14 5.37 0.38 8.18
N ALA A 15 5.64 0.49 6.87
CA ALA A 15 4.62 0.39 5.83
C ALA A 15 3.93 -0.99 5.81
N TYR A 16 4.72 -2.07 5.78
CA TYR A 16 4.17 -3.43 5.73
C TYR A 16 3.49 -3.83 7.05
N SER A 17 4.01 -3.43 8.21
CA SER A 17 3.33 -3.72 9.49
C SER A 17 1.98 -3.02 9.58
N TRP A 18 1.88 -1.80 9.04
CA TRP A 18 0.61 -1.11 8.93
C TRP A 18 -0.33 -1.84 7.95
N PHE A 19 0.16 -2.17 6.75
CA PHE A 19 -0.66 -2.82 5.72
C PHE A 19 -1.20 -4.19 6.18
N VAL A 20 -0.38 -4.99 6.85
CA VAL A 20 -0.79 -6.30 7.41
C VAL A 20 -1.98 -6.13 8.36
N ARG A 21 -1.93 -5.13 9.24
CA ARG A 21 -3.03 -4.83 10.18
C ARG A 21 -4.26 -4.27 9.48
N GLU A 22 -4.07 -3.51 8.41
CA GLU A 22 -5.19 -2.96 7.63
C GLU A 22 -5.88 -4.06 6.83
N MET A 23 -5.11 -4.93 6.16
CA MET A 23 -5.62 -6.03 5.35
C MET A 23 -6.35 -7.09 6.18
N GLU A 24 -5.93 -7.34 7.43
CA GLU A 24 -6.62 -8.24 8.36
C GLU A 24 -8.09 -7.86 8.62
N LYS A 25 -8.48 -6.61 8.36
CA LYS A 25 -9.88 -6.14 8.50
C LYS A 25 -10.78 -6.60 7.35
N TYR A 26 -10.21 -6.87 6.18
CA TYR A 26 -10.92 -7.20 4.95
C TYR A 26 -10.81 -8.68 4.62
N VAL A 27 -9.60 -9.24 4.69
CA VAL A 27 -9.35 -10.64 4.37
C VAL A 27 -8.80 -11.35 5.59
N LYS A 28 -9.42 -12.47 5.96
CA LYS A 28 -9.00 -13.28 7.10
C LYS A 28 -7.58 -13.80 6.87
N LYS A 29 -6.67 -13.41 7.74
CA LYS A 29 -5.29 -13.87 7.72
C LYS A 29 -5.19 -15.35 8.09
N PRO A 30 -4.58 -16.20 7.23
CA PRO A 30 -4.30 -17.60 7.54
C PRO A 30 -3.22 -17.74 8.62
N ASP A 31 -3.25 -18.85 9.35
CA ASP A 31 -2.21 -19.18 10.33
C ASP A 31 -0.83 -19.28 9.65
N GLY A 32 0.16 -18.59 10.21
CA GLY A 32 1.54 -18.57 9.70
C GLY A 32 1.80 -17.58 8.55
N ALA A 33 0.80 -16.86 8.05
CA ALA A 33 1.02 -15.79 7.09
C ALA A 33 1.66 -14.58 7.79
N GLU A 34 2.75 -14.04 7.24
CA GLU A 34 3.41 -12.83 7.76
C GLU A 34 3.15 -11.60 6.89
N TYR A 35 3.27 -11.76 5.57
CA TYR A 35 3.16 -10.67 4.59
C TYR A 35 2.33 -11.10 3.38
N PRO A 36 1.68 -10.14 2.69
CA PRO A 36 0.88 -10.42 1.50
C PRO A 36 1.74 -10.75 0.27
N TYR A 37 1.15 -11.54 -0.63
CA TYR A 37 1.54 -11.63 -2.02
C TYR A 37 0.92 -10.48 -2.81
N TRP A 38 1.68 -9.94 -3.75
CA TRP A 38 1.22 -8.89 -4.65
C TRP A 38 0.80 -9.50 -5.97
N ALA A 39 -0.41 -9.17 -6.41
CA ALA A 39 -0.90 -9.43 -7.75
C ALA A 39 -1.33 -8.11 -8.40
N PHE A 40 -1.34 -8.09 -9.73
CA PHE A 40 -1.75 -6.94 -10.51
C PHE A 40 -2.90 -7.37 -11.42
N ARG A 41 -3.87 -6.49 -11.61
CA ARG A 41 -4.97 -6.76 -12.54
C ARG A 41 -4.48 -6.83 -13.98
N GLU A 42 -3.56 -5.94 -14.34
CA GLU A 42 -3.03 -5.82 -15.69
C GLU A 42 -1.62 -6.41 -15.79
N ALA A 43 -1.39 -7.25 -16.81
CA ALA A 43 -0.11 -7.96 -16.98
C ALA A 43 1.08 -7.03 -17.27
N TYR A 44 0.85 -5.81 -17.76
CA TYR A 44 1.93 -4.84 -17.99
C TYR A 44 2.53 -4.28 -16.70
N ASN A 45 1.81 -4.37 -15.57
CA ASN A 45 2.28 -3.93 -14.25
C ASN A 45 3.19 -4.97 -13.57
N VAL A 46 3.37 -6.14 -14.17
CA VAL A 46 4.29 -7.17 -13.67
C VAL A 46 5.66 -6.96 -14.31
N ASP A 47 6.70 -6.91 -13.48
CA ASP A 47 8.07 -6.82 -13.96
C ASP A 47 8.48 -8.07 -14.75
N GLN A 48 8.80 -7.87 -16.03
CA GLN A 48 9.17 -8.92 -16.99
C GLN A 48 10.68 -9.03 -17.19
N SER A 49 11.46 -8.14 -16.57
CA SER A 49 12.90 -7.98 -16.86
C SER A 49 13.76 -9.21 -16.52
N MET A 50 13.23 -10.11 -15.68
CA MET A 50 13.94 -11.30 -15.19
C MET A 50 13.47 -12.62 -15.84
N GLY A 51 12.66 -12.58 -16.90
CA GLY A 51 12.22 -13.79 -17.61
C GLY A 51 11.31 -14.73 -16.79
N GLY A 52 10.58 -14.18 -15.81
CA GLY A 52 9.64 -14.94 -14.99
C GLY A 52 8.39 -15.39 -15.75
N ASN A 53 7.79 -16.50 -15.32
CA ASN A 53 6.50 -16.96 -15.83
C ASN A 53 5.34 -16.18 -15.20
N PHE A 54 4.33 -15.86 -16.00
CA PHE A 54 3.08 -15.26 -15.51
C PHE A 54 2.17 -16.34 -14.94
N LEU A 55 1.60 -16.07 -13.77
CA LEU A 55 0.48 -16.83 -13.24
C LEU A 55 -0.77 -15.96 -13.33
N THR A 56 -1.75 -16.40 -14.11
CA THR A 56 -3.09 -15.80 -14.09
C THR A 56 -3.87 -16.45 -12.96
N LEU A 57 -4.40 -15.63 -12.06
CA LEU A 57 -5.12 -16.08 -10.88
C LEU A 57 -6.59 -15.67 -10.97
N GLU A 58 -7.50 -16.63 -10.80
CA GLU A 58 -8.93 -16.41 -10.57
C GLU A 58 -9.18 -16.49 -9.06
N VAL A 59 -9.02 -15.35 -8.38
CA VAL A 59 -9.11 -15.26 -6.92
C VAL A 59 -10.53 -14.89 -6.48
N PRO A 60 -11.11 -15.58 -5.48
CA PRO A 60 -12.36 -15.17 -4.84
C PRO A 60 -12.29 -13.74 -4.28
N LEU A 61 -13.37 -12.98 -4.44
CA LEU A 61 -13.42 -11.57 -4.02
C LEU A 61 -13.27 -11.38 -2.50
N ASP A 62 -13.60 -12.40 -1.70
CA ASP A 62 -13.42 -12.43 -0.24
C ASP A 62 -11.99 -12.80 0.21
N GLU A 63 -11.11 -13.16 -0.72
CA GLU A 63 -9.70 -13.50 -0.46
C GLU A 63 -8.72 -12.44 -0.99
N VAL A 64 -9.22 -11.30 -1.48
CA VAL A 64 -8.43 -10.24 -2.09
C VAL A 64 -8.73 -8.87 -1.52
N LEU A 65 -7.68 -8.08 -1.27
CA LEU A 65 -7.80 -6.65 -1.02
C LEU A 65 -7.33 -5.88 -2.25
N LEU A 66 -8.21 -5.07 -2.83
CA LEU A 66 -7.94 -4.25 -4.02
C LEU A 66 -7.75 -2.78 -3.64
N PHE A 67 -6.75 -2.13 -4.23
CA PHE A 67 -6.43 -0.72 -3.98
C PHE A 67 -5.65 -0.11 -5.16
N ASP A 68 -5.50 1.21 -5.15
CA ASP A 68 -4.69 1.94 -6.14
C ASP A 68 -3.19 1.72 -5.89
N MET A 69 -2.47 1.26 -6.93
CA MET A 69 -1.03 1.02 -6.90
C MET A 69 -0.22 2.27 -6.50
N TYR A 70 -0.64 3.46 -6.93
CA TYR A 70 0.03 4.72 -6.62
C TYR A 70 -0.17 5.12 -5.16
N ASP A 71 -1.35 4.89 -4.59
CA ASP A 71 -1.59 5.14 -3.16
C ASP A 71 -0.75 4.17 -2.30
N TRP A 72 -0.57 2.92 -2.74
CA TRP A 72 0.39 2.02 -2.11
C TRP A 72 1.84 2.52 -2.21
N ASN A 73 2.24 3.04 -3.36
CA ASN A 73 3.57 3.64 -3.54
C ASN A 73 3.79 4.84 -2.59
N LYS A 74 2.77 5.70 -2.40
CA LYS A 74 2.82 6.78 -1.40
C LYS A 74 3.10 6.24 0.00
N ILE A 75 2.45 5.14 0.40
CA ILE A 75 2.69 4.49 1.70
C ILE A 75 4.12 3.94 1.80
N LEU A 76 4.62 3.29 0.75
CA LEU A 76 6.02 2.84 0.70
C LEU A 76 7.02 4.00 0.84
N CYS A 77 6.63 5.19 0.36
CA CYS A 77 7.40 6.43 0.52
C CYS A 77 7.14 7.17 1.85
N LEU A 78 6.30 6.61 2.74
CA LEU A 78 5.84 7.21 4.00
C LEU A 78 5.15 8.57 3.85
N LYS A 79 4.42 8.75 2.74
CA LYS A 79 3.72 10.00 2.41
C LYS A 79 2.29 10.01 2.92
N TYR A 80 1.75 11.21 3.06
CA TYR A 80 0.33 11.45 3.24
C TYR A 80 -0.45 11.06 1.98
N ILE A 81 -1.66 10.51 2.18
CA ILE A 81 -2.62 10.21 1.11
C ILE A 81 -3.80 11.14 1.31
N GLY A 82 -3.97 12.12 0.44
CA GLY A 82 -5.02 13.11 0.59
C GLY A 82 -6.35 12.63 0.05
N GLU A 83 -7.39 13.40 0.37
CA GLU A 83 -8.73 13.18 -0.18
C GLU A 83 -8.73 13.45 -1.69
N ASP A 84 -8.03 14.52 -2.07
CA ASP A 84 -7.75 14.92 -3.44
C ASP A 84 -6.33 15.51 -3.54
N GLU A 85 -5.92 15.89 -4.76
CA GLU A 85 -4.60 16.48 -5.01
C GLU A 85 -4.38 17.82 -4.30
N LYS A 86 -5.46 18.56 -3.96
CA LYS A 86 -5.35 19.84 -3.24
C LYS A 86 -5.07 19.60 -1.76
N ASP A 87 -5.74 18.63 -1.15
CA ASP A 87 -5.49 18.22 0.24
C ASP A 87 -4.04 17.71 0.40
N GLU A 88 -3.56 16.89 -0.54
CA GLU A 88 -2.15 16.43 -0.54
C GLU A 88 -1.18 17.60 -0.61
N LYS A 89 -1.43 18.53 -1.54
CA LYS A 89 -0.58 19.70 -1.72
C LYS A 89 -0.59 20.61 -0.49
N GLN A 90 -1.76 20.83 0.11
CA GLN A 90 -1.89 21.67 1.30
C GLN A 90 -1.13 21.06 2.48
N PHE A 91 -1.23 19.75 2.69
CA PHE A 91 -0.48 19.06 3.73
C PHE A 91 1.03 19.14 3.50
N GLN A 92 1.47 18.96 2.25
CA GLN A 92 2.87 19.08 1.87
C GLN A 92 3.40 20.50 2.13
N GLU A 93 2.68 21.54 1.70
CA GLU A 93 3.05 22.94 1.91
C GLU A 93 3.16 23.27 3.41
N GLN A 94 2.26 22.75 4.24
CA GLN A 94 2.34 22.93 5.70
C GLN A 94 3.61 22.30 6.28
N LEU A 95 3.98 21.10 5.86
CA LEU A 95 5.22 20.45 6.32
C LEU A 95 6.47 21.21 5.84
N GLU A 96 6.46 21.70 4.60
CA GLU A 96 7.54 22.51 4.05
C GLU A 96 7.73 23.83 4.82
N MET A 97 6.64 24.50 5.20
CA MET A 97 6.68 25.70 6.06
C MET A 97 7.33 25.43 7.42
N TYR A 98 7.18 24.22 7.96
CA TYR A 98 7.82 23.79 9.20
C TYR A 98 9.23 23.22 9.01
N GLY A 99 9.71 23.10 7.77
CA GLY A 99 10.99 22.47 7.45
C GLY A 99 11.02 20.96 7.73
N ILE A 100 9.85 20.31 7.73
CA ILE A 100 9.67 18.89 8.06
C ILE A 100 9.49 18.10 6.77
N ARG A 101 10.15 16.95 6.65
CA ARG A 101 9.85 15.98 5.58
C ARG A 101 8.92 14.90 6.13
N GLU A 102 7.97 14.42 5.32
CA GLU A 102 7.00 13.38 5.70
C GLU A 102 7.68 12.12 6.28
N MET A 103 8.72 11.64 5.60
CA MET A 103 9.51 10.49 6.04
C MET A 103 10.10 10.70 7.44
N ASP A 104 10.63 11.90 7.72
CA ASP A 104 11.17 12.24 9.03
C ASP A 104 10.05 12.34 10.07
N ALA A 105 8.88 12.87 9.69
CA ALA A 105 7.72 12.92 10.56
C ALA A 105 7.28 11.52 11.00
N VAL A 106 7.24 10.54 10.08
CA VAL A 106 6.82 9.17 10.39
C VAL A 106 7.88 8.40 11.20
N LEU A 107 9.16 8.54 10.85
CA LEU A 107 10.25 7.76 11.46
C LEU A 107 10.73 8.34 12.80
N SER A 108 10.50 9.62 13.04
CA SER A 108 10.90 10.32 14.26
C SER A 108 9.80 10.32 15.32
N ASN A 109 10.20 10.55 16.58
CA ASN A 109 9.28 10.85 17.68
C ASN A 109 9.08 12.36 17.90
N PHE A 110 9.79 13.21 17.15
CA PHE A 110 9.71 14.67 17.30
C PHE A 110 8.42 15.28 16.73
N TYR A 111 7.73 14.57 15.83
CA TYR A 111 6.57 15.09 15.10
C TYR A 111 5.33 14.20 15.29
N PRO A 112 4.87 13.96 16.54
CA PRO A 112 3.81 13.00 16.82
C PRO A 112 2.48 13.36 16.14
N LEU A 113 2.18 14.65 15.99
CA LEU A 113 0.95 15.11 15.34
C LEU A 113 0.96 14.81 13.83
N GLN A 114 2.03 15.21 13.14
CA GLN A 114 2.20 14.99 11.69
C GLN A 114 2.25 13.49 11.38
N LYS A 115 2.97 12.72 12.21
CA LYS A 115 2.98 11.24 12.14
C LYS A 115 1.57 10.67 12.21
N GLN A 116 0.76 11.12 13.16
CA GLN A 116 -0.60 10.63 13.31
C GLN A 116 -1.48 11.00 12.11
N GLN A 117 -1.32 12.20 11.55
CA GLN A 117 -2.04 12.64 10.34
C GLN A 117 -1.70 11.74 9.15
N ILE A 118 -0.42 11.47 8.90
CA ILE A 118 0.05 10.58 7.83
C ILE A 118 -0.46 9.15 8.03
N LEU A 119 -0.32 8.57 9.23
CA LEU A 119 -0.76 7.20 9.47
C LEU A 119 -2.29 7.03 9.40
N LYS A 120 -3.05 8.07 9.79
CA LYS A 120 -4.52 8.08 9.61
C LYS A 120 -4.88 8.17 8.13
N SER A 121 -4.16 8.98 7.36
CA SER A 121 -4.45 9.16 5.94
C SER A 121 -4.28 7.86 5.15
N TRP A 122 -3.39 6.96 5.59
CA TRP A 122 -3.19 5.66 4.94
C TRP A 122 -4.45 4.78 4.93
N GLN A 123 -5.41 4.99 5.83
CA GLN A 123 -6.71 4.31 5.78
C GLN A 123 -7.45 4.56 4.45
N ARG A 124 -7.12 5.65 3.75
CA ARG A 124 -7.68 5.95 2.42
C ARG A 124 -7.18 5.00 1.33
N LEU A 125 -6.17 4.17 1.58
CA LEU A 125 -5.71 3.14 0.63
C LEU A 125 -6.86 2.23 0.17
N THR A 126 -7.75 1.87 1.09
CA THR A 126 -8.84 0.92 0.84
C THR A 126 -10.17 1.62 0.54
N ARG A 127 -10.18 2.94 0.31
CA ARG A 127 -11.41 3.73 0.11
C ARG A 127 -12.23 3.31 -1.12
N TYR A 128 -11.57 2.74 -2.12
CA TYR A 128 -12.20 2.29 -3.36
C TYR A 128 -12.30 0.76 -3.44
N HIS A 129 -12.01 0.05 -2.34
CA HIS A 129 -11.97 -1.41 -2.37
C HIS A 129 -13.28 -2.02 -2.86
N GLU A 130 -14.41 -1.55 -2.35
CA GLU A 130 -15.75 -2.05 -2.71
C GLU A 130 -16.06 -1.79 -4.18
N GLU A 131 -15.77 -0.58 -4.67
CA GLU A 131 -15.96 -0.21 -6.07
C GLU A 131 -15.10 -1.06 -7.00
N LEU A 132 -13.86 -1.34 -6.61
CA LEU A 132 -12.93 -2.20 -7.35
C LEU A 132 -13.40 -3.65 -7.39
N VAL A 133 -13.94 -4.16 -6.28
CA VAL A 133 -14.55 -5.50 -6.19
C VAL A 133 -15.76 -5.62 -7.12
N HIS A 134 -16.53 -4.53 -7.29
CA HIS A 134 -17.64 -4.45 -8.25
C HIS A 134 -17.21 -4.13 -9.69
N GLY A 135 -15.91 -4.03 -9.95
CA GLY A 135 -15.34 -3.85 -11.29
C GLY A 135 -15.22 -2.41 -11.76
N ASN A 136 -15.55 -1.41 -10.91
CA ASN A 136 -15.35 0.00 -11.23
C ASN A 136 -13.89 0.41 -10.99
N THR A 137 -13.15 0.60 -12.08
CA THR A 137 -11.74 1.03 -12.04
C THR A 137 -11.54 2.48 -12.43
N GLU A 138 -12.60 3.25 -12.71
CA GLU A 138 -12.47 4.65 -13.15
C GLU A 138 -11.95 5.57 -12.03
N LEU A 139 -12.04 5.10 -10.78
CA LEU A 139 -11.64 5.83 -9.58
C LEU A 139 -10.14 5.68 -9.24
N VAL A 140 -9.44 4.77 -9.92
CA VAL A 140 -8.03 4.47 -9.66
C VAL A 140 -7.23 4.49 -10.96
N ARG A 141 -5.93 4.73 -10.86
CA ARG A 141 -5.05 4.74 -12.04
C ARG A 141 -4.67 3.32 -12.45
N ASP A 142 -4.27 2.52 -11.47
CA ASP A 142 -3.86 1.13 -11.64
C ASP A 142 -4.29 0.31 -10.43
N VAL A 143 -4.83 -0.88 -10.69
CA VAL A 143 -5.33 -1.78 -9.64
C VAL A 143 -4.23 -2.74 -9.22
N GLN A 144 -3.92 -2.72 -7.91
CA GLN A 144 -3.09 -3.71 -7.26
C GLN A 144 -3.92 -4.53 -6.27
N ALA A 145 -3.54 -5.80 -6.12
CA ALA A 145 -4.17 -6.78 -5.26
C ALA A 145 -3.19 -7.28 -4.19
N GLY A 146 -3.63 -7.23 -2.93
CA GLY A 146 -2.99 -7.89 -1.80
C GLY A 146 -3.68 -9.23 -1.50
N LEU A 147 -2.90 -10.30 -1.42
CA LEU A 147 -3.37 -11.67 -1.16
C LEU A 147 -2.61 -12.28 0.01
N TRP A 148 -3.29 -12.95 0.95
CA TRP A 148 -2.56 -13.62 2.05
C TRP A 148 -1.88 -14.92 1.61
N ARG A 149 -2.43 -15.57 0.59
CA ARG A 149 -2.01 -16.88 0.09
C ARG A 149 -2.34 -16.96 -1.38
N ILE A 150 -1.72 -17.90 -2.08
CA ILE A 150 -2.10 -18.28 -3.44
C ILE A 150 -2.45 -19.77 -3.40
N LYS A 151 -3.68 -20.12 -3.80
CA LYS A 151 -4.10 -21.51 -3.91
C LYS A 151 -3.91 -22.01 -5.34
N LYS A 152 -3.54 -23.28 -5.48
CA LYS A 152 -3.33 -23.92 -6.80
C LYS A 152 -4.60 -23.89 -7.65
N GLU A 153 -5.77 -23.99 -7.02
CA GLU A 153 -7.09 -23.93 -7.68
C GLU A 153 -7.41 -22.59 -8.33
N TRP A 154 -6.70 -21.51 -7.95
CA TRP A 154 -6.87 -20.19 -8.57
C TRP A 154 -6.05 -20.06 -9.85
N ILE A 155 -5.06 -20.93 -10.07
CA ILE A 155 -4.19 -20.85 -11.25
C ILE A 155 -4.97 -21.39 -12.45
N ARG A 156 -5.08 -20.54 -13.47
CA ARG A 156 -5.69 -20.90 -14.74
C ARG A 156 -4.73 -21.64 -15.67
#